data_AF-R5ZRX4-F1
#
_entry.id   AF-R5ZRX4-F1
#
_cell.length_a   1.000
_cell.length_b   1.000
_cell.length_c   1.000
_cell.angle_alpha   90.00
_cell.angle_beta   90.00
_cell.angle_gamma   90.00
#
_symmetry.space_group_name_H-M   'P 1'
#
loop_
_entity.id
_entity.type
_entity.pdbx_description
1 polymer ?
#
loop_
_entity_poly.entity_id
_entity_poly.type
_entity_poly.pdbx_seq_one_letter_code
_entity_poly.pdbx_strand_id
1 'polypeptide(L)'
;MNTTNITKQITAFRALSTEAAITPEKLGVILQALADLLSAAATNTDLQSLTAWKANLLKLSTLLQSISLGTVGTDKVCLSVIQGNTASGVLQRQADSIILKAATTAQAGVMSAAQVQSLTSCTEDMTEAKHSISNCNTNIAALKTWKTKLGEAKQVIQHFKLGDVNKVSVAFSATLLNMVTGELKSINNAFALPAATSSSAGVMTAAQVQQLNKYYDHVCTIDKTVSAVTDTIATSLAYTGSSRVLAASNAAGTQLFSVTLPMATASVPGLTTTRAVTDVQKALNTRVKELGNFLEETAALNALRDPSISGNAEIVVAHLTYQKHMSITLFQNIENDYCRQIIFNHAKVFQRAIYFTGSDRKTISYAEDWGCLFPDRMAWDVNTNKYVLSQFGMKFNALYTDAIPLASSTTDGLMSKGDKKTLDATSTDLVNLYNMIMTLGERVDDLENKMKTVQAKLNA
;
A
#
# COMPACT_ATOMS: atom_id res chain seq x y z
N MET A 1 98.34 62.31 -49.78
CA MET A 1 99.79 62.12 -49.52
C MET A 1 100.00 61.89 -48.02
N ASN A 2 100.56 60.75 -47.61
CA ASN A 2 100.68 60.37 -46.20
C ASN A 2 102.00 60.88 -45.60
N THR A 3 101.93 61.97 -44.83
CA THR A 3 103.07 62.64 -44.18
C THR A 3 103.78 61.74 -43.16
N THR A 4 103.08 60.75 -42.62
CA THR A 4 103.57 59.83 -41.59
C THR A 4 104.79 59.02 -42.04
N ASN A 5 104.81 58.56 -43.31
CA ASN A 5 105.94 57.76 -43.82
C ASN A 5 107.20 58.60 -44.05
N ILE A 6 107.03 59.86 -44.47
CA ILE A 6 108.15 60.81 -44.60
C ILE A 6 108.76 61.09 -43.21
N THR A 7 107.92 61.36 -42.21
CA THR A 7 108.37 61.59 -40.83
C THR A 7 109.15 60.40 -40.25
N LYS A 8 108.73 59.17 -40.57
CA LYS A 8 109.36 57.94 -40.09
C LYS A 8 110.79 57.76 -40.63
N GLN A 9 111.00 58.04 -41.91
CA GLN A 9 112.32 57.95 -42.55
C GLN A 9 113.30 59.01 -42.03
N ILE A 10 112.82 60.24 -41.79
CA ILE A 10 113.63 61.31 -41.18
C ILE A 10 114.09 60.91 -39.77
N THR A 11 113.22 60.26 -38.99
CA THR A 11 113.53 59.81 -37.63
C THR A 11 114.58 58.70 -37.62
N ALA A 12 114.47 57.74 -38.55
CA ALA A 12 115.45 56.65 -38.71
C ALA A 12 116.85 57.17 -39.05
N PHE A 13 116.94 58.23 -39.87
CA PHE A 13 118.22 58.85 -40.24
C PHE A 13 118.96 59.44 -39.04
N ARG A 14 118.23 60.08 -38.12
CA ARG A 14 118.82 60.72 -36.92
C ARG A 14 119.39 59.70 -35.93
N ALA A 15 118.71 58.58 -35.71
CA ALA A 15 119.15 57.54 -34.77
C ALA A 15 120.49 56.89 -35.17
N LEU A 16 120.75 56.81 -36.47
CA LEU A 16 121.98 56.28 -37.03
C LEU A 16 123.20 57.14 -36.70
N SER A 17 123.01 58.46 -36.64
CA SER A 17 124.10 59.42 -36.44
C SER A 17 124.75 59.41 -35.04
N THR A 18 124.14 58.73 -34.07
CA THR A 18 124.64 58.62 -32.68
C THR A 18 125.43 57.33 -32.39
N GLU A 19 125.54 56.41 -33.34
CA GLU A 19 126.26 55.14 -33.18
C GLU A 19 127.75 55.27 -33.59
N ALA A 20 128.68 54.84 -32.71
CA ALA A 20 130.14 54.98 -32.84
C ALA A 20 130.79 54.25 -34.05
N ALA A 21 129.99 53.54 -34.85
CA ALA A 21 130.33 53.17 -36.22
C ALA A 21 129.06 53.15 -37.08
N ILE A 22 128.97 54.06 -38.06
CA ILE A 22 127.91 54.12 -39.07
C ILE A 22 128.33 53.28 -40.28
N THR A 23 127.42 52.46 -40.81
CA THR A 23 127.65 51.69 -42.03
C THR A 23 126.93 52.29 -43.26
N PRO A 24 127.50 52.20 -44.47
CA PRO A 24 126.89 52.73 -45.71
C PRO A 24 125.51 52.12 -46.05
N GLU A 25 125.31 50.85 -45.73
CA GLU A 25 124.03 50.16 -46.00
C GLU A 25 122.87 50.86 -45.31
N LYS A 26 123.07 51.28 -44.06
CA LYS A 26 122.02 51.89 -43.24
C LYS A 26 121.55 53.25 -43.80
N LEU A 27 122.41 54.00 -44.47
CA LEU A 27 122.07 55.28 -45.11
C LEU A 27 121.34 55.08 -46.45
N GLY A 28 121.81 54.15 -47.29
CA GLY A 28 121.25 53.90 -48.62
C GLY A 28 119.76 53.51 -48.57
N VAL A 29 119.36 52.72 -47.57
CA VAL A 29 117.96 52.30 -47.37
C VAL A 29 117.00 53.48 -47.19
N ILE A 30 117.42 54.51 -46.46
CA ILE A 30 116.57 55.66 -46.15
C ILE A 30 116.34 56.52 -47.39
N LEU A 31 117.38 56.72 -48.21
CA LEU A 31 117.29 57.54 -49.42
C LEU A 31 116.39 56.90 -50.49
N GLN A 32 116.48 55.58 -50.67
CA GLN A 32 115.60 54.86 -51.62
C GLN A 32 114.12 54.98 -51.22
N ALA A 33 113.82 54.86 -49.93
CA ALA A 33 112.45 54.95 -49.43
C ALA A 33 111.78 56.32 -49.69
N LEU A 34 112.55 57.41 -49.76
CA LEU A 34 112.01 58.74 -50.07
C LEU A 34 111.65 58.90 -51.55
N ALA A 35 112.43 58.33 -52.47
CA ALA A 35 112.16 58.39 -53.91
C ALA A 35 110.87 57.63 -54.27
N ASP A 36 110.67 56.45 -53.66
CA ASP A 36 109.48 55.62 -53.89
C ASP A 36 108.18 56.33 -53.46
N LEU A 37 108.25 57.11 -52.38
CA LEU A 37 107.12 57.90 -51.86
C LEU A 37 106.64 58.99 -52.83
N LEU A 38 107.55 59.65 -53.55
CA LEU A 38 107.21 60.76 -54.46
C LEU A 38 106.56 60.24 -55.75
N SER A 39 107.06 59.13 -56.31
CA SER A 39 106.48 58.50 -57.50
C SER A 39 105.06 57.96 -57.27
N ALA A 40 104.76 57.50 -56.06
CA ALA A 40 103.41 57.03 -55.68
C ALA A 40 102.36 58.17 -55.61
N ALA A 41 102.75 59.42 -55.38
CA ALA A 41 101.80 60.53 -55.27
C ALA A 41 101.28 61.00 -56.64
N ALA A 42 102.07 60.88 -57.71
CA ALA A 42 101.70 61.30 -59.06
C ALA A 42 100.64 60.39 -59.74
N THR A 43 100.32 59.24 -59.13
CA THR A 43 99.39 58.23 -59.65
C THR A 43 98.06 58.18 -58.87
N ASN A 44 97.67 59.28 -58.20
CA ASN A 44 96.59 59.24 -57.19
C ASN A 44 95.29 58.59 -57.70
N THR A 45 94.83 57.59 -56.96
CA THR A 45 93.68 56.71 -57.21
C THR A 45 92.34 57.45 -57.33
N ASP A 46 92.20 58.64 -56.74
CA ASP A 46 90.94 59.40 -56.70
C ASP A 46 90.49 59.89 -58.09
N LEU A 47 91.42 60.31 -58.95
CA LEU A 47 91.09 60.80 -60.30
C LEU A 47 90.60 59.65 -61.20
N GLN A 48 91.23 58.48 -61.07
CA GLN A 48 90.79 57.27 -61.75
C GLN A 48 89.38 56.88 -61.28
N SER A 49 89.10 57.01 -59.98
CA SER A 49 87.80 56.73 -59.39
C SER A 49 86.69 57.65 -59.95
N LEU A 50 86.94 58.95 -60.09
CA LEU A 50 85.97 59.90 -60.67
C LEU A 50 85.71 59.64 -62.16
N THR A 51 86.77 59.34 -62.91
CA THR A 51 86.66 59.02 -64.34
C THR A 51 85.87 57.72 -64.54
N ALA A 52 86.16 56.72 -63.71
CA ALA A 52 85.39 55.48 -63.67
C ALA A 52 83.93 55.72 -63.30
N TRP A 53 83.64 56.60 -62.34
CA TRP A 53 82.27 56.96 -61.95
C TRP A 53 81.49 57.60 -63.11
N LYS A 54 82.07 58.57 -63.80
CA LYS A 54 81.44 59.19 -64.99
C LYS A 54 81.19 58.16 -66.10
N ALA A 55 82.18 57.31 -66.38
CA ALA A 55 82.01 56.25 -67.38
C ALA A 55 80.88 55.28 -66.99
N ASN A 56 80.77 54.93 -65.71
CA ASN A 56 79.70 54.08 -65.21
C ASN A 56 78.32 54.75 -65.30
N LEU A 57 78.21 56.05 -65.04
CA LEU A 57 76.96 56.80 -65.24
C LEU A 57 76.51 56.81 -66.71
N LEU A 58 77.46 56.95 -67.64
CA LEU A 58 77.15 56.92 -69.07
C LEU A 58 76.73 55.51 -69.55
N LYS A 59 77.22 54.43 -68.92
CA LYS A 59 76.76 53.06 -69.20
C LYS A 59 75.29 52.83 -68.84
N LEU A 60 74.74 53.55 -67.86
CA LEU A 60 73.35 53.38 -67.44
C LEU A 60 72.35 53.84 -68.52
N SER A 61 72.77 54.69 -69.48
CA SER A 61 71.99 55.27 -70.58
C SER A 61 70.80 56.14 -70.17
N THR A 62 69.88 55.65 -69.35
CA THR A 62 68.73 56.37 -68.82
C THR A 62 68.53 56.10 -67.32
N LEU A 63 67.99 57.08 -66.61
CA LEU A 63 67.57 56.98 -65.21
C LEU A 63 66.07 57.21 -65.11
N LEU A 64 65.39 56.43 -64.27
CA LEU A 64 64.01 56.67 -63.91
C LEU A 64 63.87 58.01 -63.18
N GLN A 65 63.01 58.89 -63.67
CA GLN A 65 62.74 60.17 -63.01
C GLN A 65 61.40 60.16 -62.28
N SER A 66 60.33 59.70 -62.93
CA SER A 66 59.01 59.60 -62.31
C SER A 66 58.13 58.56 -62.98
N ILE A 67 57.06 58.18 -62.29
CA ILE A 67 56.00 57.31 -62.79
C ILE A 67 54.68 58.06 -62.61
N SER A 68 53.82 58.04 -63.62
CA SER A 68 52.50 58.67 -63.59
C SER A 68 51.40 57.70 -64.03
N LEU A 69 50.16 57.97 -63.60
CA LEU A 69 49.01 57.16 -64.00
C LEU A 69 48.79 57.29 -65.52
N GLY A 70 48.65 56.14 -66.16
CA GLY A 70 48.34 56.01 -67.58
C GLY A 70 46.87 55.65 -67.79
N THR A 71 46.60 54.79 -68.76
CA THR A 71 45.24 54.33 -69.08
C THR A 71 44.66 53.46 -67.95
N VAL A 72 43.44 53.77 -67.51
CA VAL A 72 42.67 52.96 -66.55
C VAL A 72 41.50 52.29 -67.29
N GLY A 73 41.47 50.95 -67.26
CA GLY A 73 40.40 50.13 -67.81
C GLY A 73 39.69 49.32 -66.72
N THR A 74 38.66 48.56 -67.11
CA THR A 74 37.91 47.67 -66.20
C THR A 74 38.75 46.50 -65.69
N ASP A 75 39.78 46.10 -66.44
CA ASP A 75 40.60 44.91 -66.19
C ASP A 75 42.10 45.22 -66.01
N LYS A 76 42.52 46.49 -66.10
CA LYS A 76 43.92 46.89 -65.95
C LYS A 76 44.09 48.35 -65.57
N VAL A 77 45.18 48.63 -64.89
CA VAL A 77 45.71 49.98 -64.65
C VAL A 77 47.10 50.05 -65.26
N CYS A 78 47.31 50.97 -66.19
CA CYS A 78 48.61 51.20 -66.80
C CYS A 78 49.33 52.35 -66.08
N LEU A 79 50.65 52.25 -65.95
CA LEU A 79 51.52 53.32 -65.48
C LEU A 79 52.48 53.73 -66.60
N SER A 80 52.64 55.03 -66.77
CA SER A 80 53.59 55.63 -67.69
C SER A 80 54.88 56.01 -66.95
N VAL A 81 56.03 55.80 -67.58
CA VAL A 81 57.32 56.06 -66.97
C VAL A 81 58.01 57.23 -67.66
N ILE A 82 58.59 58.17 -66.91
CA ILE A 82 59.44 59.24 -67.43
C ILE A 82 60.88 58.91 -67.06
N GLN A 83 61.75 58.83 -68.07
CA GLN A 83 63.17 58.52 -67.91
C GLN A 83 64.02 59.66 -68.46
N GLY A 84 65.13 59.98 -67.80
CA GLY A 84 66.11 60.97 -68.24
C GLY A 84 67.38 60.31 -68.78
N ASN A 85 67.87 60.73 -69.93
CA ASN A 85 69.13 60.23 -70.48
C ASN A 85 70.34 60.79 -69.71
N THR A 86 71.27 59.92 -69.28
CA THR A 86 72.40 60.32 -68.42
C THR A 86 73.51 61.10 -69.14
N ALA A 87 73.54 61.04 -70.47
CA ALA A 87 74.50 61.78 -71.28
C ALA A 87 73.96 63.17 -71.68
N SER A 88 72.69 63.25 -72.09
CA SER A 88 72.09 64.49 -72.63
C SER A 88 71.20 65.25 -71.65
N GLY A 89 70.73 64.61 -70.58
CA GLY A 89 69.75 65.19 -69.66
C GLY A 89 68.31 65.26 -70.22
N VAL A 90 68.04 64.74 -71.42
CA VAL A 90 66.71 64.79 -72.05
C VAL A 90 65.77 63.79 -71.38
N LEU A 91 64.55 64.24 -71.08
CA LEU A 91 63.48 63.43 -70.50
C LEU A 91 62.60 62.83 -71.62
N GLN A 92 62.31 61.54 -71.52
CA GLN A 92 61.42 60.81 -72.42
C GLN A 92 60.31 60.11 -71.63
N ARG A 93 59.07 60.24 -72.10
CA ARG A 93 57.91 59.55 -71.54
C ARG A 93 57.61 58.29 -72.33
N GLN A 94 57.59 57.15 -71.65
CA GLN A 94 57.08 55.87 -72.15
C GLN A 94 55.68 55.65 -71.58
N ALA A 95 54.67 55.98 -72.38
CA ALA A 95 53.28 55.82 -71.99
C ALA A 95 52.91 54.34 -71.81
N ASP A 96 52.11 54.05 -70.78
CA ASP A 96 51.54 52.72 -70.47
C ASP A 96 52.54 51.55 -70.50
N SER A 97 53.78 51.82 -70.10
CA SER A 97 54.89 50.85 -70.15
C SER A 97 54.84 49.79 -69.05
N ILE A 98 54.15 50.06 -67.94
CA ILE A 98 53.91 49.09 -66.86
C ILE A 98 52.41 48.81 -66.81
N ILE A 99 52.00 47.55 -66.96
CA ILE A 99 50.59 47.14 -66.95
C ILE A 99 50.30 46.33 -65.69
N LEU A 100 49.46 46.87 -64.82
CA LEU A 100 48.93 46.19 -63.65
C LEU A 100 47.59 45.58 -64.01
N LYS A 101 47.53 44.25 -64.17
CA LYS A 101 46.28 43.55 -64.52
C LYS A 101 45.40 43.32 -63.29
N ALA A 102 44.09 43.47 -63.45
CA ALA A 102 43.13 43.02 -62.46
C ALA A 102 43.30 41.51 -62.23
N ALA A 103 43.22 41.10 -60.97
CA ALA A 103 43.18 39.69 -60.65
C ALA A 103 41.74 39.21 -60.73
N THR A 104 41.54 38.02 -61.29
CA THR A 104 40.26 37.32 -61.27
C THR A 104 40.42 36.00 -60.52
N THR A 105 39.31 35.32 -60.25
CA THR A 105 39.36 33.97 -59.66
C THR A 105 39.98 32.93 -60.60
N ALA A 106 40.11 33.24 -61.90
CA ALA A 106 40.68 32.36 -62.92
C ALA A 106 42.11 32.75 -63.33
N GLN A 107 42.55 33.98 -63.07
CA GLN A 107 43.87 34.46 -63.48
C GLN A 107 44.48 35.42 -62.44
N ALA A 108 45.71 35.15 -62.03
CA ALA A 108 46.46 36.03 -61.15
C ALA A 108 46.80 37.37 -61.85
N GLY A 109 46.56 38.47 -61.14
CA GLY A 109 46.90 39.84 -61.55
C GLY A 109 47.80 40.49 -60.51
N VAL A 110 47.47 41.69 -60.04
CA VAL A 110 48.18 42.34 -58.90
C VAL A 110 48.03 41.53 -57.59
N MET A 111 46.95 40.76 -57.45
CA MET A 111 46.77 39.76 -56.38
C MET A 111 46.64 38.35 -56.97
N SER A 112 46.91 37.33 -56.16
CA SER A 112 46.74 35.93 -56.58
C SER A 112 45.26 35.55 -56.72
N ALA A 113 44.97 34.57 -57.59
CA ALA A 113 43.61 34.06 -57.76
C ALA A 113 42.99 33.54 -56.44
N ALA A 114 43.81 32.94 -55.56
CA ALA A 114 43.38 32.50 -54.23
C ALA A 114 42.94 33.68 -53.34
N GLN A 115 43.68 34.79 -53.35
CA GLN A 115 43.30 36.00 -52.62
C GLN A 115 41.99 36.60 -53.16
N VAL A 116 41.77 36.59 -54.48
CA VAL A 116 40.49 37.01 -55.07
C VAL A 116 39.35 36.11 -54.61
N GLN A 117 39.55 34.78 -54.63
CA GLN A 117 38.55 33.83 -54.16
C GLN A 117 38.20 34.05 -52.68
N SER A 118 39.20 34.24 -51.80
CA SER A 118 38.96 34.55 -50.38
C SER A 118 38.18 35.85 -50.19
N LEU A 119 38.45 36.88 -50.99
CA LEU A 119 37.68 38.13 -50.93
C LEU A 119 36.24 37.95 -51.43
N THR A 120 36.03 37.16 -52.48
CA THR A 120 34.69 36.80 -52.96
C THR A 120 33.92 36.03 -51.88
N SER A 121 34.49 34.98 -51.30
CA SER A 121 33.85 34.22 -50.22
C SER A 121 33.55 35.10 -49.01
N CYS A 122 34.46 35.99 -48.61
CA CYS A 122 34.20 36.94 -47.53
C CYS A 122 33.01 37.88 -47.84
N THR A 123 32.83 38.25 -49.11
CA THR A 123 31.69 39.07 -49.55
C THR A 123 30.38 38.28 -49.49
N GLU A 124 30.41 37.00 -49.84
CA GLU A 124 29.28 36.08 -49.72
C GLU A 124 28.91 35.87 -48.24
N ASP A 125 29.88 35.52 -47.40
CA ASP A 125 29.71 35.36 -45.94
C ASP A 125 29.12 36.62 -45.29
N MET A 126 29.60 37.81 -45.69
CA MET A 126 29.05 39.09 -45.21
C MET A 126 27.59 39.29 -45.64
N THR A 127 27.22 38.81 -46.83
CA THR A 127 25.84 38.88 -47.33
C THR A 127 24.94 37.93 -46.54
N GLU A 128 25.40 36.72 -46.25
CA GLU A 128 24.70 35.75 -45.41
C GLU A 128 24.55 36.25 -43.96
N ALA A 129 25.60 36.85 -43.40
CA ALA A 129 25.57 37.47 -42.08
C ALA A 129 24.52 38.59 -42.02
N LYS A 130 24.46 39.46 -43.04
CA LYS A 130 23.42 40.50 -43.15
C LYS A 130 22.01 39.89 -43.21
N HIS A 131 21.83 38.81 -43.97
CA HIS A 131 20.54 38.12 -44.04
C HIS A 131 20.15 37.53 -42.68
N SER A 132 21.08 36.88 -41.99
CA SER A 132 20.89 36.32 -40.65
C SER A 132 20.52 37.39 -39.62
N ILE A 133 21.20 38.55 -39.65
CA ILE A 133 20.87 39.69 -38.78
C ILE A 133 19.44 40.19 -39.06
N SER A 134 19.04 40.28 -40.33
CA SER A 134 17.67 40.67 -40.70
C SER A 134 16.63 39.70 -40.15
N ASN A 135 16.90 38.39 -40.24
CA ASN A 135 16.04 37.36 -39.67
C ASN A 135 15.96 37.45 -38.14
N CYS A 136 17.09 37.68 -37.47
CA CYS A 136 17.12 37.93 -36.02
C CYS A 136 16.29 39.16 -35.63
N ASN A 137 16.38 40.26 -36.37
CA ASN A 137 15.58 41.46 -36.13
C ASN A 137 14.08 41.19 -36.27
N THR A 138 13.69 40.40 -37.27
CA THR A 138 12.30 39.96 -37.46
C THR A 138 11.82 39.13 -36.27
N ASN A 139 12.63 38.16 -35.81
CA ASN A 139 12.31 37.34 -34.63
C ASN A 139 12.21 38.18 -33.35
N ILE A 140 13.10 39.17 -33.15
CA ILE A 140 13.04 40.09 -32.02
C ILE A 140 11.74 40.91 -32.05
N ALA A 141 11.30 41.39 -33.22
CA ALA A 141 10.04 42.10 -33.37
C ALA A 141 8.83 41.21 -33.05
N ALA A 142 8.85 39.94 -33.48
CA ALA A 142 7.84 38.96 -33.13
C ALA A 142 7.81 38.70 -31.61
N LEU A 143 8.97 38.49 -30.97
CA LEU A 143 9.08 38.30 -29.52
C LEU A 143 8.57 39.51 -28.73
N LYS A 144 8.85 40.74 -29.19
CA LYS A 144 8.28 41.96 -28.59
C LYS A 144 6.76 41.97 -28.67
N THR A 145 6.20 41.61 -29.82
CA THR A 145 4.74 41.49 -30.00
C THR A 145 4.14 40.44 -29.06
N TRP A 146 4.77 39.27 -28.95
CA TRP A 146 4.35 38.22 -28.02
C TRP A 146 4.40 38.69 -26.57
N LYS A 147 5.47 39.39 -26.17
CA LYS A 147 5.58 39.99 -24.83
C LYS A 147 4.45 40.98 -24.55
N THR A 148 4.06 41.81 -25.51
CA THR A 148 2.92 42.73 -25.35
C THR A 148 1.61 41.98 -25.16
N LYS A 149 1.31 40.98 -25.99
CA LYS A 149 0.12 40.13 -25.85
C LYS A 149 0.08 39.42 -24.50
N LEU A 150 1.23 38.97 -24.01
CA LEU A 150 1.39 38.38 -22.69
C LEU A 150 1.08 39.37 -21.57
N GLY A 151 1.45 40.64 -21.75
CA GLY A 151 1.10 41.74 -20.85
C GLY A 151 -0.38 42.12 -20.86
N GLU A 152 -1.05 42.03 -22.01
CA GLU A 152 -2.51 42.22 -22.12
C GLU A 152 -3.28 41.14 -21.37
N ALA A 153 -2.81 39.88 -21.43
CA ALA A 153 -3.37 38.78 -20.66
C ALA A 153 -3.24 38.99 -19.13
N LYS A 154 -2.27 39.82 -18.69
CA LYS A 154 -1.94 40.21 -17.31
C LYS A 154 -1.64 39.04 -16.37
N GLN A 155 -2.63 38.22 -16.07
CA GLN A 155 -2.59 37.16 -15.08
C GLN A 155 -3.36 35.93 -15.57
N VAL A 156 -2.76 34.75 -15.43
CA VAL A 156 -3.43 33.46 -15.65
C VAL A 156 -3.53 32.69 -14.35
N ILE A 157 -4.53 31.82 -14.24
CA ILE A 157 -4.70 30.97 -13.07
C ILE A 157 -3.70 29.81 -13.19
N GLN A 158 -2.76 29.72 -12.26
CA GLN A 158 -1.77 28.65 -12.24
C GLN A 158 -2.32 27.39 -11.57
N HIS A 159 -3.02 27.57 -10.45
CA HIS A 159 -3.70 26.49 -9.76
C HIS A 159 -4.87 27.01 -8.93
N PHE A 160 -5.87 26.15 -8.77
CA PHE A 160 -6.94 26.31 -7.79
C PHE A 160 -6.65 25.44 -6.58
N LYS A 161 -7.05 25.92 -5.40
CA LYS A 161 -7.11 25.11 -4.19
C LYS A 161 -8.45 25.35 -3.49
N LEU A 162 -8.88 24.38 -2.71
CA LEU A 162 -10.05 24.53 -1.86
C LEU A 162 -9.80 25.68 -0.87
N GLY A 163 -10.74 26.62 -0.84
CA GLY A 163 -10.77 27.70 0.14
C GLY A 163 -11.68 27.32 1.31
N ASP A 164 -12.44 28.30 1.80
CA ASP A 164 -13.38 28.07 2.89
C ASP A 164 -14.58 27.23 2.44
N VAL A 165 -14.93 26.22 3.24
CA VAL A 165 -16.10 25.37 3.03
C VAL A 165 -17.07 25.55 4.18
N ASN A 166 -18.33 25.86 3.87
CA ASN A 166 -19.40 25.98 4.85
C ASN A 166 -20.72 25.41 4.31
N LYS A 167 -21.78 25.46 5.11
CA LYS A 167 -23.11 24.93 4.76
C LYS A 167 -23.79 25.64 3.58
N VAL A 168 -23.30 26.82 3.21
CA VAL A 168 -23.90 27.74 2.23
C VAL A 168 -23.08 27.83 0.94
N SER A 169 -21.77 27.57 0.99
CA SER A 169 -20.92 27.58 -0.21
C SER A 169 -19.61 26.81 -0.04
N VAL A 170 -19.05 26.42 -1.18
CA VAL A 170 -17.67 25.94 -1.32
C VAL A 170 -16.88 27.01 -2.06
N ALA A 171 -15.93 27.65 -1.38
CA ALA A 171 -15.05 28.64 -2.00
C ALA A 171 -13.79 27.99 -2.59
N PHE A 172 -13.31 28.56 -3.68
CA PHE A 172 -12.06 28.19 -4.32
C PHE A 172 -11.12 29.39 -4.30
N SER A 173 -9.92 29.16 -3.78
CA SER A 173 -8.84 30.14 -3.83
C SER A 173 -8.02 29.91 -5.09
N ALA A 174 -7.59 31.00 -5.74
CA ALA A 174 -6.79 30.94 -6.96
C ALA A 174 -5.40 31.52 -6.69
N THR A 175 -4.38 30.91 -7.29
CA THR A 175 -3.07 31.55 -7.41
C THR A 175 -2.89 32.00 -8.84
N LEU A 176 -2.74 33.32 -8.99
CA LEU A 176 -2.54 33.97 -10.27
C LEU A 176 -1.06 34.10 -10.55
N LEU A 177 -0.64 33.68 -11.75
CA LEU A 177 0.69 33.92 -12.29
C LEU A 177 0.66 35.14 -13.20
N ASN A 178 1.46 36.15 -12.88
CA ASN A 178 1.72 37.25 -13.79
C ASN A 178 2.61 36.74 -14.93
N MET A 179 2.08 36.74 -16.15
CA MET A 179 2.80 36.16 -17.29
C MET A 179 4.00 37.01 -17.75
N VAL A 180 4.09 38.28 -17.33
CA VAL A 180 5.21 39.19 -17.67
C VAL A 180 6.31 39.17 -16.62
N THR A 181 5.94 39.22 -15.33
CA THR A 181 6.92 39.30 -14.22
C THR A 181 7.27 37.93 -13.63
N GLY A 182 6.44 36.91 -13.85
CA GLY A 182 6.58 35.60 -13.21
C GLY A 182 6.13 35.56 -11.74
N GLU A 183 5.63 36.67 -11.20
CA GLU A 183 5.20 36.74 -9.80
C GLU A 183 3.88 36.00 -9.57
N LEU A 184 3.78 35.38 -8.39
CA LEU A 184 2.57 34.69 -7.93
C LEU A 184 1.80 35.56 -6.95
N LYS A 185 0.48 35.68 -7.17
CA LYS A 185 -0.45 36.35 -6.26
C LYS A 185 -1.57 35.40 -5.87
N SER A 186 -1.73 35.15 -4.58
CA SER A 186 -2.86 34.38 -4.08
C SER A 186 -4.08 35.27 -3.84
N ILE A 187 -5.24 34.82 -4.31
CA ILE A 187 -6.55 35.39 -4.01
C ILE A 187 -7.34 34.35 -3.22
N ASN A 188 -7.61 34.66 -1.96
CA ASN A 188 -8.45 33.82 -1.12
C ASN A 188 -9.91 33.95 -1.55
N ASN A 189 -10.60 32.81 -1.64
CA ASN A 189 -12.02 32.72 -2.00
C ASN A 189 -12.36 33.50 -3.29
N ALA A 190 -11.54 33.33 -4.32
CA ALA A 190 -11.65 34.02 -5.61
C ALA A 190 -13.02 33.83 -6.28
N PHE A 191 -13.62 32.64 -6.12
CA PHE A 191 -15.03 32.41 -6.44
C PHE A 191 -15.62 31.36 -5.49
N ALA A 192 -16.94 31.36 -5.33
CA ALA A 192 -17.64 30.38 -4.50
C ALA A 192 -18.78 29.75 -5.28
N LEU A 193 -18.92 28.43 -5.13
CA LEU A 193 -20.08 27.68 -5.61
C LEU A 193 -21.13 27.68 -4.50
N PRO A 194 -22.29 28.35 -4.70
CA PRO A 194 -23.34 28.38 -3.70
C PRO A 194 -24.01 27.00 -3.57
N ALA A 195 -24.25 26.59 -2.33
CA ALA A 195 -25.04 25.41 -2.02
C ALA A 195 -26.47 25.62 -2.52
N ALA A 196 -27.02 24.61 -3.18
CA ALA A 196 -28.43 24.61 -3.53
C ALA A 196 -29.25 24.19 -2.32
N THR A 197 -30.32 24.93 -2.04
CA THR A 197 -31.25 24.61 -0.95
C THR A 197 -32.66 24.40 -1.53
N SER A 198 -33.58 23.89 -0.72
CA SER A 198 -35.00 23.79 -1.10
C SER A 198 -35.67 25.14 -1.39
N SER A 199 -35.01 26.25 -1.02
CA SER A 199 -35.57 27.60 -1.05
C SER A 199 -34.75 28.57 -1.91
N SER A 200 -33.54 28.20 -2.33
CA SER A 200 -32.66 29.04 -3.14
C SER A 200 -31.82 28.20 -4.09
N ALA A 201 -31.76 28.64 -5.35
CA ALA A 201 -30.97 27.98 -6.38
C ALA A 201 -29.46 28.19 -6.12
N GLY A 202 -28.70 27.10 -6.17
CA GLY A 202 -27.23 27.10 -6.10
C GLY A 202 -26.66 26.43 -7.34
N VAL A 203 -25.81 25.42 -7.15
CA VAL A 203 -25.33 24.53 -8.24
C VAL A 203 -26.43 23.71 -8.94
N MET A 204 -27.61 23.60 -8.33
CA MET A 204 -28.83 23.05 -8.90
C MET A 204 -30.02 23.94 -8.52
N THR A 205 -31.10 23.86 -9.30
CA THR A 205 -32.32 24.64 -9.03
C THR A 205 -33.00 24.18 -7.74
N ALA A 206 -33.71 25.08 -7.06
CA ALA A 206 -34.47 24.73 -5.85
C ALA A 206 -35.48 23.60 -6.10
N ALA A 207 -36.08 23.54 -7.31
CA ALA A 207 -36.98 22.46 -7.71
C ALA A 207 -36.27 21.09 -7.77
N GLN A 208 -35.04 21.04 -8.30
CA GLN A 208 -34.23 19.82 -8.31
C GLN A 208 -33.85 19.38 -6.90
N VAL A 209 -33.52 20.31 -5.99
CA VAL A 209 -33.25 19.98 -4.58
C VAL A 209 -34.50 19.38 -3.91
N GLN A 210 -35.67 19.98 -4.13
CA GLN A 210 -36.93 19.46 -3.61
C GLN A 210 -37.24 18.06 -4.16
N GLN A 211 -36.98 17.82 -5.45
CA GLN A 211 -37.16 16.51 -6.06
C GLN A 211 -36.20 15.47 -5.47
N LEU A 212 -34.93 15.83 -5.27
CA LEU A 212 -33.94 14.96 -4.64
C LEU A 212 -34.33 14.61 -3.19
N ASN A 213 -34.80 15.60 -2.42
CA ASN A 213 -35.29 15.37 -1.06
C ASN A 213 -36.49 14.41 -1.07
N LYS A 214 -37.44 14.56 -2.02
CA LYS A 214 -38.54 13.61 -2.19
C LYS A 214 -38.06 12.19 -2.49
N TYR A 215 -37.05 12.04 -3.35
CA TYR A 215 -36.45 10.72 -3.60
C TYR A 215 -35.80 10.14 -2.34
N TYR A 216 -35.09 10.95 -1.57
CA TYR A 216 -34.51 10.53 -0.30
C TYR A 216 -35.59 10.05 0.68
N ASP A 217 -36.70 10.78 0.81
CA ASP A 217 -37.83 10.40 1.65
C ASP A 217 -38.51 9.10 1.16
N HIS A 218 -38.63 8.93 -0.15
CA HIS A 218 -39.13 7.68 -0.74
C HIS A 218 -38.21 6.50 -0.41
N VAL A 219 -36.90 6.66 -0.56
CA VAL A 219 -35.91 5.60 -0.23
C VAL A 219 -35.97 5.26 1.26
N CYS A 220 -36.05 6.26 2.15
CA CYS A 220 -36.21 6.05 3.59
C CYS A 220 -37.51 5.31 3.93
N THR A 221 -38.59 5.60 3.21
CA THR A 221 -39.87 4.90 3.37
C THR A 221 -39.80 3.45 2.89
N ILE A 222 -39.14 3.19 1.76
CA ILE A 222 -38.89 1.84 1.24
C ILE A 222 -38.05 1.06 2.25
N ASP A 223 -36.97 1.63 2.76
CA ASP A 223 -36.07 0.99 3.73
C ASP A 223 -36.79 0.56 5.02
N LYS A 224 -37.63 1.46 5.57
CA LYS A 224 -38.51 1.14 6.71
C LYS A 224 -39.50 0.02 6.40
N THR A 225 -40.06 0.01 5.20
CA THR A 225 -41.04 -1.02 4.78
C THR A 225 -40.38 -2.38 4.61
N VAL A 226 -39.19 -2.43 3.99
CA VAL A 226 -38.41 -3.66 3.81
C VAL A 226 -37.97 -4.21 5.16
N SER A 227 -37.50 -3.35 6.06
CA SER A 227 -37.15 -3.74 7.43
C SER A 227 -38.36 -4.33 8.16
N ALA A 228 -39.52 -3.65 8.09
CA ALA A 228 -40.75 -4.13 8.69
C ALA A 228 -41.22 -5.49 8.13
N VAL A 229 -41.03 -5.77 6.83
CA VAL A 229 -41.35 -7.09 6.25
C VAL A 229 -40.38 -8.17 6.73
N THR A 230 -39.09 -7.84 6.85
CA THR A 230 -38.04 -8.80 7.22
C THR A 230 -38.15 -9.24 8.68
N ASP A 231 -38.44 -8.30 9.59
CA ASP A 231 -38.59 -8.59 11.03
C ASP A 231 -39.85 -9.38 11.38
N THR A 232 -40.73 -9.56 10.40
CA THR A 232 -42.14 -9.94 10.60
C THR A 232 -42.46 -11.37 10.17
N ILE A 233 -41.61 -12.03 9.38
CA ILE A 233 -41.89 -13.40 8.90
C ILE A 233 -41.66 -14.39 10.04
N ALA A 234 -42.72 -14.68 10.80
CA ALA A 234 -42.75 -15.77 11.76
C ALA A 234 -43.06 -17.08 11.04
N THR A 235 -42.11 -18.03 11.05
CA THR A 235 -42.33 -19.40 10.58
C THR A 235 -42.86 -20.26 11.71
N SER A 236 -44.02 -20.87 11.52
CA SER A 236 -44.61 -21.80 12.49
C SER A 236 -44.75 -23.20 11.89
N LEU A 237 -44.54 -24.22 12.72
CA LEU A 237 -44.74 -25.63 12.37
C LEU A 237 -45.85 -26.19 13.26
N ALA A 238 -47.01 -26.49 12.69
CA ALA A 238 -48.17 -27.00 13.42
C ALA A 238 -48.39 -28.49 13.15
N TYR A 239 -48.74 -29.25 14.21
CA TYR A 239 -49.04 -30.68 14.12
C TYR A 239 -50.54 -30.91 13.99
N THR A 240 -50.96 -31.51 12.88
CA THR A 240 -52.30 -32.09 12.73
C THR A 240 -52.12 -33.60 12.61
N GLY A 241 -52.98 -34.41 13.23
CA GLY A 241 -52.72 -35.83 13.51
C GLY A 241 -52.18 -36.71 12.36
N SER A 242 -52.34 -36.29 11.10
CA SER A 242 -51.86 -37.01 9.90
C SER A 242 -50.88 -36.21 9.01
N SER A 243 -50.63 -34.93 9.29
CA SER A 243 -49.81 -34.03 8.44
C SER A 243 -49.14 -32.92 9.27
N ARG A 244 -47.96 -32.48 8.82
CA ARG A 244 -47.31 -31.27 9.35
C ARG A 244 -47.60 -30.08 8.44
N VAL A 245 -48.02 -28.95 9.00
CA VAL A 245 -48.23 -27.72 8.22
C VAL A 245 -47.10 -26.74 8.54
N LEU A 246 -46.37 -26.34 7.50
CA LEU A 246 -45.41 -25.24 7.56
C LEU A 246 -46.10 -23.98 7.04
N ALA A 247 -46.23 -22.97 7.89
CA ALA A 247 -46.88 -21.71 7.55
C ALA A 247 -45.98 -20.53 7.89
N ALA A 248 -45.95 -19.55 6.99
CA ALA A 248 -45.37 -18.23 7.25
C ALA A 248 -46.48 -17.20 7.30
N SER A 249 -46.44 -16.33 8.31
CA SER A 249 -47.39 -15.24 8.49
C SER A 249 -46.67 -13.91 8.60
N ASN A 250 -47.37 -12.82 8.29
CA ASN A 250 -46.92 -11.48 8.65
C ASN A 250 -47.21 -11.18 10.14
N ALA A 251 -46.87 -9.97 10.58
CA ALA A 251 -46.84 -9.58 12.00
C ALA A 251 -48.24 -9.28 12.51
N ALA A 252 -49.17 -9.04 11.59
CA ALA A 252 -50.60 -8.99 11.85
C ALA A 252 -51.23 -10.39 11.93
N GLY A 253 -50.44 -11.47 11.81
CA GLY A 253 -50.91 -12.85 11.86
C GLY A 253 -51.62 -13.31 10.58
N THR A 254 -51.57 -12.52 9.50
CA THR A 254 -52.12 -12.93 8.20
C THR A 254 -51.18 -13.93 7.54
N GLN A 255 -51.70 -15.11 7.20
CA GLN A 255 -50.94 -16.15 6.55
C GLN A 255 -50.53 -15.73 5.13
N LEU A 256 -49.22 -15.75 4.86
CA LEU A 256 -48.64 -15.43 3.55
C LEU A 256 -48.58 -16.68 2.66
N PHE A 257 -48.21 -17.83 3.24
CA PHE A 257 -48.26 -19.13 2.56
C PHE A 257 -48.42 -20.31 3.54
N SER A 258 -48.91 -21.45 3.02
CA SER A 258 -49.12 -22.71 3.75
C SER A 258 -48.66 -23.89 2.90
N VAL A 259 -47.91 -24.83 3.48
CA VAL A 259 -47.58 -26.10 2.84
C VAL A 259 -47.88 -27.26 3.79
N THR A 260 -48.66 -28.23 3.31
CA THR A 260 -48.97 -29.47 4.03
C THR A 260 -47.98 -30.56 3.65
N LEU A 261 -47.27 -31.10 4.64
CA LEU A 261 -46.29 -32.18 4.52
C LEU A 261 -46.92 -33.50 4.99
N PRO A 262 -47.16 -34.48 4.09
CA PRO A 262 -47.78 -35.75 4.45
C PRO A 262 -46.82 -36.65 5.24
N MET A 263 -47.30 -37.20 6.36
CA MET A 263 -46.51 -38.16 7.15
C MET A 263 -46.60 -39.57 6.54
N ALA A 264 -45.48 -40.29 6.49
CA ALA A 264 -45.45 -41.67 6.03
C ALA A 264 -45.92 -42.61 7.15
N THR A 265 -46.74 -43.59 6.79
CA THR A 265 -47.16 -44.70 7.67
C THR A 265 -46.71 -46.03 7.08
N ALA A 266 -46.98 -47.15 7.78
CA ALA A 266 -46.72 -48.49 7.24
C ALA A 266 -47.58 -48.82 6.01
N SER A 267 -48.70 -48.10 5.80
CA SER A 267 -49.66 -48.34 4.73
C SER A 267 -49.71 -47.23 3.68
N VAL A 268 -49.20 -46.03 3.98
CA VAL A 268 -49.27 -44.86 3.08
C VAL A 268 -47.89 -44.21 2.96
N PRO A 269 -47.35 -44.03 1.74
CA PRO A 269 -46.14 -43.24 1.54
C PRO A 269 -46.37 -41.77 1.90
N GLY A 270 -45.46 -41.19 2.67
CA GLY A 270 -45.40 -39.74 2.95
C GLY A 270 -44.11 -39.17 2.39
N LEU A 271 -43.35 -38.40 3.18
CA LEU A 271 -41.98 -37.99 2.81
C LEU A 271 -40.94 -39.14 2.78
N THR A 272 -41.26 -40.32 3.32
CA THR A 272 -40.44 -41.53 3.23
C THR A 272 -41.28 -42.72 2.73
N THR A 273 -40.60 -43.80 2.33
CA THR A 273 -41.27 -45.00 1.80
C THR A 273 -41.83 -45.88 2.92
N THR A 274 -42.93 -46.57 2.64
CA THR A 274 -43.51 -47.61 3.51
C THR A 274 -42.51 -48.72 3.85
N ARG A 275 -41.60 -49.05 2.91
CA ARG A 275 -40.50 -50.01 3.12
C ARG A 275 -39.54 -49.55 4.24
N ALA A 276 -39.09 -48.30 4.19
CA ALA A 276 -38.16 -47.77 5.20
C ALA A 276 -38.76 -47.78 6.62
N VAL A 277 -40.05 -47.44 6.74
CA VAL A 277 -40.76 -47.51 8.04
C VAL A 277 -40.85 -48.96 8.54
N THR A 278 -41.11 -49.90 7.64
CA THR A 278 -41.21 -51.34 7.96
C THR A 278 -39.88 -51.92 8.42
N ASP A 279 -38.77 -51.55 7.75
CA ASP A 279 -37.43 -52.04 8.08
C ASP A 279 -36.96 -51.57 9.47
N VAL A 280 -37.24 -50.30 9.83
CA VAL A 280 -36.95 -49.77 11.17
C VAL A 280 -37.75 -50.50 12.25
N GLN A 281 -39.06 -50.72 12.01
CA GLN A 281 -39.90 -51.43 12.96
C GLN A 281 -39.44 -52.88 13.17
N LYS A 282 -39.01 -53.55 12.09
CA LYS A 282 -38.45 -54.90 12.15
C LYS A 282 -37.16 -54.96 12.98
N ALA A 283 -36.24 -54.02 12.77
CA ALA A 283 -34.98 -53.96 13.50
C ALA A 283 -35.17 -53.79 15.02
N LEU A 284 -36.13 -52.95 15.43
CA LEU A 284 -36.48 -52.75 16.83
C LEU A 284 -37.05 -54.02 17.46
N ASN A 285 -37.99 -54.69 16.78
CA ASN A 285 -38.69 -55.87 17.30
C ASN A 285 -37.80 -57.12 17.45
N THR A 286 -36.70 -57.23 16.68
CA THR A 286 -35.79 -58.39 16.76
C THR A 286 -34.78 -58.29 17.90
N ARG A 287 -34.20 -57.10 18.13
CA ARG A 287 -33.09 -56.92 19.10
C ARG A 287 -33.54 -56.55 20.51
N VAL A 288 -34.75 -56.03 20.64
CA VAL A 288 -35.36 -55.61 21.91
C VAL A 288 -36.55 -56.52 22.20
N LYS A 289 -36.51 -57.19 23.36
CA LYS A 289 -37.58 -58.10 23.79
C LYS A 289 -38.31 -57.55 25.01
N GLU A 290 -39.60 -57.30 24.86
CA GLU A 290 -40.49 -57.01 25.99
C GLU A 290 -41.06 -58.32 26.55
N LEU A 291 -40.82 -58.60 27.83
CA LEU A 291 -41.27 -59.83 28.51
C LEU A 291 -42.56 -59.64 29.32
N GLY A 292 -43.06 -58.41 29.41
CA GLY A 292 -44.31 -58.09 30.11
C GLY A 292 -44.12 -57.86 31.61
N ASN A 293 -45.17 -58.12 32.39
CA ASN A 293 -45.24 -57.81 33.81
C ASN A 293 -45.33 -59.08 34.67
N PHE A 294 -44.50 -59.17 35.70
CA PHE A 294 -44.43 -60.27 36.66
C PHE A 294 -45.02 -59.86 38.02
N LEU A 295 -45.50 -60.83 38.81
CA LEU A 295 -46.09 -60.56 40.12
C LEU A 295 -45.03 -60.26 41.19
N GLU A 296 -43.91 -60.98 41.17
CA GLU A 296 -42.83 -60.91 42.16
C GLU A 296 -41.47 -60.73 41.49
N GLU A 297 -40.56 -60.03 42.16
CA GLU A 297 -39.20 -59.75 41.68
C GLU A 297 -38.43 -61.03 41.35
N THR A 298 -38.48 -62.03 42.23
CA THR A 298 -37.80 -63.31 42.03
C THR A 298 -38.27 -64.04 40.76
N ALA A 299 -39.57 -63.97 40.44
CA ALA A 299 -40.11 -64.56 39.22
C ALA A 299 -39.61 -63.81 37.98
N ALA A 300 -39.54 -62.48 38.06
CA ALA A 300 -39.02 -61.62 37.00
C ALA A 300 -37.52 -61.89 36.72
N LEU A 301 -36.71 -61.99 37.77
CA LEU A 301 -35.28 -62.29 37.68
C LEU A 301 -34.99 -63.73 37.19
N ASN A 302 -35.88 -64.67 37.51
CA ASN A 302 -35.82 -66.04 36.99
C ASN A 302 -36.22 -66.12 35.52
N ALA A 303 -37.18 -65.31 35.05
CA ALA A 303 -37.57 -65.26 33.65
C ALA A 303 -36.42 -64.81 32.72
N LEU A 304 -35.56 -63.90 33.21
CA LEU A 304 -34.35 -63.50 32.48
C LEU A 304 -33.33 -64.65 32.34
N ARG A 305 -33.47 -65.73 33.12
CA ARG A 305 -32.62 -66.93 33.07
C ARG A 305 -33.15 -67.95 32.07
N ASP A 306 -34.32 -67.74 31.47
CA ASP A 306 -34.87 -68.68 30.52
C ASP A 306 -33.93 -68.82 29.30
N PRO A 307 -33.56 -70.04 28.87
CA PRO A 307 -32.67 -70.24 27.72
C PRO A 307 -33.14 -69.57 26.42
N SER A 308 -34.46 -69.36 26.25
CA SER A 308 -35.00 -68.61 25.09
C SER A 308 -34.61 -67.12 25.09
N ILE A 309 -34.24 -66.58 26.24
CA ILE A 309 -33.74 -65.22 26.42
C ILE A 309 -32.21 -65.26 26.56
N SER A 310 -31.69 -65.93 27.60
CA SER A 310 -30.27 -65.91 27.93
C SER A 310 -29.38 -66.64 26.92
N GLY A 311 -29.95 -67.55 26.12
CA GLY A 311 -29.25 -68.27 25.04
C GLY A 311 -29.40 -67.64 23.66
N ASN A 312 -30.25 -66.61 23.51
CA ASN A 312 -30.53 -65.99 22.21
C ASN A 312 -29.62 -64.78 21.95
N ALA A 313 -28.67 -64.94 21.02
CA ALA A 313 -27.70 -63.89 20.68
C ALA A 313 -28.28 -62.69 19.92
N GLU A 314 -29.50 -62.80 19.38
CA GLU A 314 -30.15 -61.67 18.71
C GLU A 314 -30.78 -60.69 19.71
N ILE A 315 -31.16 -61.16 20.90
CA ILE A 315 -31.71 -60.33 21.96
C ILE A 315 -30.55 -59.68 22.71
N VAL A 316 -30.39 -58.37 22.52
CA VAL A 316 -29.36 -57.58 23.20
C VAL A 316 -29.95 -56.90 24.44
N VAL A 317 -31.21 -56.48 24.34
CA VAL A 317 -31.93 -55.79 25.40
C VAL A 317 -33.24 -56.54 25.67
N ALA A 318 -33.50 -56.85 26.94
CA ALA A 318 -34.82 -57.27 27.37
C ALA A 318 -35.35 -56.33 28.44
N HIS A 319 -36.61 -55.97 28.34
CA HIS A 319 -37.27 -55.15 29.34
C HIS A 319 -38.48 -55.91 29.90
N LEU A 320 -38.64 -55.79 31.22
CA LEU A 320 -39.74 -56.37 31.95
C LEU A 320 -40.14 -55.47 33.10
N THR A 321 -41.34 -55.72 33.61
CA THR A 321 -41.85 -55.05 34.80
C THR A 321 -42.23 -56.08 35.87
N TYR A 322 -42.18 -55.70 37.15
CA TYR A 322 -42.79 -56.48 38.23
C TYR A 322 -43.52 -55.56 39.21
N GLN A 323 -44.50 -56.11 39.93
CA GLN A 323 -45.36 -55.35 40.85
C GLN A 323 -45.99 -54.09 40.21
N LYS A 324 -46.23 -54.12 38.88
CA LYS A 324 -46.80 -53.05 38.02
C LYS A 324 -45.99 -51.76 37.87
N HIS A 325 -44.96 -51.51 38.68
CA HIS A 325 -44.25 -50.21 38.67
C HIS A 325 -42.73 -50.33 38.70
N MET A 326 -42.18 -51.52 38.93
CA MET A 326 -40.73 -51.72 38.91
C MET A 326 -40.28 -52.25 37.56
N SER A 327 -39.42 -51.51 36.86
CA SER A 327 -38.83 -51.94 35.60
C SER A 327 -37.44 -52.55 35.82
N ILE A 328 -37.19 -53.63 35.07
CA ILE A 328 -35.85 -54.20 34.93
C ILE A 328 -35.48 -54.12 33.46
N THR A 329 -34.36 -53.44 33.19
CA THR A 329 -33.73 -53.45 31.87
C THR A 329 -32.51 -54.36 31.92
N LEU A 330 -32.58 -55.46 31.18
CA LEU A 330 -31.48 -56.39 30.97
C LEU A 330 -30.70 -55.99 29.72
N PHE A 331 -29.38 -55.95 29.87
CA PHE A 331 -28.42 -56.03 28.77
C PHE A 331 -27.72 -57.38 28.86
N GLN A 332 -27.62 -58.07 27.74
CA GLN A 332 -26.89 -59.33 27.69
C GLN A 332 -25.89 -59.37 26.54
N ASN A 333 -24.76 -60.03 26.79
CA ASN A 333 -23.79 -60.37 25.79
C ASN A 333 -23.51 -61.87 25.87
N ILE A 334 -23.53 -62.54 24.72
CA ILE A 334 -23.35 -63.99 24.62
C ILE A 334 -22.12 -64.27 23.76
N GLU A 335 -21.16 -64.98 24.33
CA GLU A 335 -19.93 -65.41 23.68
C GLU A 335 -19.85 -66.94 23.81
N ASN A 336 -19.97 -67.66 22.69
CA ASN A 336 -20.00 -69.13 22.64
C ASN A 336 -21.07 -69.76 23.56
N ASP A 337 -20.65 -70.51 24.57
CA ASP A 337 -21.43 -71.21 25.60
C ASP A 337 -21.54 -70.40 26.91
N TYR A 338 -21.24 -69.11 26.85
CA TYR A 338 -21.23 -68.18 27.98
C TYR A 338 -22.11 -66.96 27.73
N CYS A 339 -22.93 -66.57 28.71
CA CYS A 339 -23.75 -65.35 28.68
C CYS A 339 -23.48 -64.50 29.92
N ARG A 340 -23.17 -63.22 29.70
CA ARG A 340 -23.09 -62.21 30.76
C ARG A 340 -24.33 -61.34 30.70
N GLN A 341 -25.00 -61.23 31.84
CA GLN A 341 -26.19 -60.43 32.00
C GLN A 341 -25.94 -59.30 33.00
N ILE A 342 -26.33 -58.09 32.61
CA ILE A 342 -26.28 -56.88 33.44
C ILE A 342 -27.71 -56.33 33.50
N ILE A 343 -28.22 -56.17 34.71
CA ILE A 343 -29.54 -55.60 34.91
C ILE A 343 -29.45 -54.28 35.65
N PHE A 344 -30.34 -53.37 35.26
CA PHE A 344 -30.69 -52.21 36.05
C PHE A 344 -31.99 -52.53 36.78
N ASN A 345 -31.91 -52.64 38.10
CA ASN A 345 -33.06 -52.88 38.96
C ASN A 345 -33.05 -51.80 40.05
N HIS A 346 -34.07 -50.94 40.02
CA HIS A 346 -34.12 -49.70 40.80
C HIS A 346 -32.90 -48.81 40.50
N ALA A 347 -32.27 -48.23 41.52
CA ALA A 347 -31.07 -47.40 41.42
C ALA A 347 -29.76 -48.21 41.42
N LYS A 348 -29.83 -49.54 41.29
CA LYS A 348 -28.66 -50.42 41.40
C LYS A 348 -28.43 -51.23 40.13
N VAL A 349 -27.16 -51.50 39.88
CA VAL A 349 -26.70 -52.32 38.76
C VAL A 349 -26.24 -53.66 39.31
N PHE A 350 -26.80 -54.74 38.76
CA PHE A 350 -26.42 -56.10 39.11
C PHE A 350 -25.87 -56.83 37.89
N GLN A 351 -24.98 -57.79 38.13
CA GLN A 351 -24.45 -58.67 37.10
C GLN A 351 -24.54 -60.14 37.51
N ARG A 352 -24.66 -61.03 36.52
CA ARG A 352 -24.48 -62.48 36.68
C ARG A 352 -23.89 -63.11 35.42
N ALA A 353 -23.21 -64.24 35.59
CA ALA A 353 -22.84 -65.12 34.49
C ALA A 353 -23.75 -66.36 34.40
N ILE A 354 -24.02 -66.80 33.17
CA ILE A 354 -24.73 -68.05 32.85
C ILE A 354 -23.88 -68.87 31.87
N TYR A 355 -23.65 -70.13 32.21
CA TYR A 355 -22.88 -71.10 31.43
C TYR A 355 -23.82 -72.16 30.86
N PHE A 356 -23.67 -72.50 29.58
CA PHE A 356 -24.47 -73.51 28.90
C PHE A 356 -23.69 -74.81 28.72
N THR A 357 -24.36 -75.96 28.62
CA THR A 357 -23.70 -77.26 28.42
C THR A 357 -23.15 -77.46 27.00
N GLY A 358 -23.56 -76.64 26.04
CA GLY A 358 -23.16 -76.74 24.64
C GLY A 358 -23.46 -75.46 23.85
N SER A 359 -22.93 -75.40 22.63
CA SER A 359 -23.00 -74.21 21.76
C SER A 359 -24.41 -73.87 21.25
N ASP A 360 -25.36 -74.81 21.36
CA ASP A 360 -26.78 -74.60 21.05
C ASP A 360 -27.52 -73.79 22.12
N ARG A 361 -26.91 -73.60 23.31
CA ARG A 361 -27.36 -72.74 24.41
C ARG A 361 -28.79 -73.01 24.89
N LYS A 362 -29.30 -74.23 24.67
CA LYS A 362 -30.64 -74.64 25.08
C LYS A 362 -30.71 -75.10 26.52
N THR A 363 -29.58 -75.56 27.08
CA THR A 363 -29.51 -76.12 28.43
C THR A 363 -28.45 -75.40 29.26
N ILE A 364 -28.83 -74.92 30.43
CA ILE A 364 -27.94 -74.21 31.36
C ILE A 364 -27.18 -75.24 32.20
N SER A 365 -25.85 -75.14 32.18
CA SER A 365 -24.94 -75.92 33.03
C SER A 365 -24.86 -75.33 34.43
N TYR A 366 -24.63 -74.02 34.53
CA TYR A 366 -24.47 -73.29 35.79
C TYR A 366 -24.88 -71.82 35.61
N ALA A 367 -25.46 -71.21 36.64
CA ALA A 367 -25.77 -69.79 36.65
C ALA A 367 -25.40 -69.20 38.02
N GLU A 368 -24.69 -68.08 38.02
CA GLU A 368 -24.34 -67.33 39.22
C GLU A 368 -25.56 -66.59 39.79
N ASP A 369 -25.50 -66.32 41.10
CA ASP A 369 -26.41 -65.37 41.76
C ASP A 369 -26.06 -63.92 41.36
N TRP A 370 -27.03 -63.00 41.50
CA TRP A 370 -26.84 -61.59 41.14
C TRP A 370 -25.89 -60.86 42.10
N GLY A 371 -24.81 -60.26 41.58
CA GLY A 371 -23.87 -59.43 42.33
C GLY A 371 -23.97 -57.93 42.00
N CYS A 372 -23.93 -57.04 43.01
CA CYS A 372 -24.04 -55.58 42.82
C CYS A 372 -22.68 -54.94 42.43
N LEU A 373 -22.67 -54.13 41.37
CA LEU A 373 -21.44 -53.54 40.82
C LEU A 373 -20.95 -52.26 41.54
N PHE A 374 -21.83 -51.48 42.19
CA PHE A 374 -21.47 -50.21 42.84
C PHE A 374 -22.25 -49.96 44.15
N PRO A 375 -21.64 -50.12 45.34
CA PRO A 375 -22.25 -49.70 46.61
C PRO A 375 -22.05 -48.18 46.89
N ASP A 376 -22.88 -47.60 47.77
CA ASP A 376 -22.98 -46.15 48.05
C ASP A 376 -21.67 -45.50 48.60
N ARG A 377 -21.37 -44.25 48.20
CA ARG A 377 -20.06 -43.55 48.39
C ARG A 377 -19.98 -42.50 49.52
N MET A 378 -21.08 -42.20 50.21
CA MET A 378 -21.11 -41.25 51.34
C MET A 378 -21.75 -41.91 52.55
N ALA A 379 -21.12 -41.75 53.72
CA ALA A 379 -21.64 -42.28 54.99
C ALA A 379 -21.74 -41.16 56.02
N TRP A 380 -22.88 -41.12 56.73
CA TRP A 380 -23.05 -40.26 57.89
C TRP A 380 -22.33 -40.88 59.09
N ASP A 381 -21.46 -40.12 59.75
CA ASP A 381 -20.83 -40.54 61.00
C ASP A 381 -21.60 -39.95 62.18
N VAL A 382 -22.44 -40.77 62.82
CA VAL A 382 -23.28 -40.40 63.96
C VAL A 382 -22.49 -39.94 65.19
N ASN A 383 -21.23 -40.38 65.35
CA ASN A 383 -20.44 -40.06 66.54
C ASN A 383 -19.83 -38.66 66.46
N THR A 384 -19.52 -38.19 65.24
CA THR A 384 -18.93 -36.86 65.00
C THR A 384 -19.92 -35.89 64.37
N ASN A 385 -21.13 -36.35 64.07
CA ASN A 385 -22.23 -35.60 63.46
C ASN A 385 -21.82 -34.93 62.13
N LYS A 386 -21.05 -35.65 61.32
CA LYS A 386 -20.42 -35.16 60.08
C LYS A 386 -20.50 -36.21 58.97
N TYR A 387 -20.49 -35.75 57.72
CA TYR A 387 -20.40 -36.63 56.55
C TYR A 387 -18.94 -37.05 56.29
N VAL A 388 -18.72 -38.35 56.11
CA VAL A 388 -17.43 -38.93 55.72
C VAL A 388 -17.54 -39.68 54.39
N LEU A 389 -16.46 -39.63 53.61
CA LEU A 389 -16.35 -40.37 52.36
C LEU A 389 -16.07 -41.85 52.65
N SER A 390 -16.84 -42.75 52.04
CA SER A 390 -16.67 -44.21 52.11
C SER A 390 -16.37 -44.75 50.72
N GLN A 391 -15.24 -45.43 50.56
CA GLN A 391 -14.87 -46.06 49.29
C GLN A 391 -14.49 -47.52 49.54
N PHE A 392 -15.04 -48.44 48.73
CA PHE A 392 -14.87 -49.89 48.88
C PHE A 392 -15.23 -50.44 50.28
N GLY A 393 -16.24 -49.85 50.93
CA GLY A 393 -16.71 -50.31 52.25
C GLY A 393 -15.83 -49.90 53.44
N MET A 394 -14.85 -48.99 53.24
CA MET A 394 -13.98 -48.46 54.30
C MET A 394 -14.12 -46.94 54.48
N LYS A 395 -14.17 -46.46 55.73
CA LYS A 395 -14.18 -45.02 56.08
C LYS A 395 -12.78 -44.43 55.89
N PHE A 396 -12.62 -43.43 55.02
CA PHE A 396 -11.30 -42.86 54.70
C PHE A 396 -10.85 -41.77 55.69
N ASN A 397 -9.69 -42.00 56.32
CA ASN A 397 -8.75 -41.05 56.96
C ASN A 397 -9.29 -39.88 57.82
N ALA A 398 -9.95 -40.19 58.94
CA ALA A 398 -10.40 -39.21 59.96
C ALA A 398 -9.30 -38.30 60.57
N LEU A 399 -8.01 -38.54 60.26
CA LEU A 399 -6.84 -37.83 60.82
C LEU A 399 -6.25 -36.75 59.91
N TYR A 400 -6.57 -36.71 58.60
CA TYR A 400 -5.89 -35.81 57.64
C TYR A 400 -6.83 -35.10 56.66
N THR A 401 -8.13 -35.14 56.90
CA THR A 401 -9.11 -34.37 56.15
C THR A 401 -9.88 -33.48 57.12
N ASP A 402 -9.73 -32.16 56.95
CA ASP A 402 -10.54 -31.21 57.71
C ASP A 402 -12.01 -31.42 57.35
N ALA A 403 -12.84 -31.60 58.37
CA ALA A 403 -14.28 -31.68 58.19
C ALA A 403 -14.79 -30.42 57.50
N ILE A 404 -15.76 -30.55 56.60
CA ILE A 404 -16.41 -29.41 55.94
C ILE A 404 -16.94 -28.45 57.03
N PRO A 405 -16.45 -27.20 57.12
CA PRO A 405 -16.78 -26.30 58.22
C PRO A 405 -18.24 -25.82 58.12
N LEU A 406 -19.02 -26.05 59.19
CA LEU A 406 -20.40 -25.60 59.32
C LEU A 406 -20.45 -24.21 59.97
N ALA A 407 -21.23 -23.30 59.38
CA ALA A 407 -21.42 -21.96 59.93
C ALA A 407 -22.36 -21.97 61.13
N SER A 408 -22.05 -21.14 62.14
CA SER A 408 -22.91 -20.91 63.32
C SER A 408 -23.22 -19.42 63.48
N SER A 409 -24.06 -19.07 64.46
CA SER A 409 -24.33 -17.67 64.80
C SER A 409 -23.12 -16.91 65.37
N THR A 410 -22.02 -17.62 65.66
CA THR A 410 -20.79 -17.05 66.25
C THR A 410 -19.52 -17.33 65.46
N THR A 411 -19.52 -18.31 64.54
CA THR A 411 -18.36 -18.74 63.76
C THR A 411 -18.69 -18.85 62.27
N ASP A 412 -17.77 -18.37 61.43
CA ASP A 412 -17.86 -18.55 59.98
C ASP A 412 -17.66 -20.03 59.61
N GLY A 413 -18.39 -20.50 58.59
CA GLY A 413 -18.16 -21.79 57.94
C GLY A 413 -18.17 -21.61 56.43
N LEU A 414 -18.85 -22.49 55.69
CA LEU A 414 -19.12 -22.25 54.25
C LEU A 414 -19.99 -21.01 53.97
N MET A 415 -20.72 -20.50 54.97
CA MET A 415 -21.36 -19.17 54.95
C MET A 415 -20.87 -18.33 56.12
N SER A 416 -20.94 -17.00 56.02
CA SER A 416 -20.50 -16.11 57.09
C SER A 416 -21.44 -16.19 58.30
N LYS A 417 -20.94 -15.91 59.50
CA LYS A 417 -21.74 -15.82 60.73
C LYS A 417 -22.81 -14.71 60.63
N GLY A 418 -22.53 -13.66 59.86
CA GLY A 418 -23.47 -12.57 59.58
C GLY A 418 -24.65 -13.06 58.73
N ASP A 419 -24.37 -13.81 57.68
CA ASP A 419 -25.41 -14.41 56.83
C ASP A 419 -26.20 -15.47 57.58
N LYS A 420 -25.53 -16.31 58.38
CA LYS A 420 -26.20 -17.32 59.20
C LYS A 420 -27.14 -16.68 60.23
N LYS A 421 -26.72 -15.59 60.88
CA LYS A 421 -27.57 -14.84 61.81
C LYS A 421 -28.77 -14.21 61.12
N THR A 422 -28.58 -13.72 59.90
CA THR A 422 -29.66 -13.15 59.06
C THR A 422 -30.64 -14.25 58.63
N LEU A 423 -30.14 -15.43 58.27
CA LEU A 423 -30.96 -16.58 57.90
C LEU A 423 -31.81 -17.06 59.09
N ASP A 424 -31.23 -17.15 60.28
CA ASP A 424 -31.95 -17.56 61.49
C ASP A 424 -33.03 -16.55 61.91
N ALA A 425 -32.75 -15.25 61.77
CA ALA A 425 -33.74 -14.20 61.99
C ALA A 425 -34.89 -14.29 60.99
N THR A 426 -34.58 -14.40 59.69
CA THR A 426 -35.59 -14.55 58.62
C THR A 426 -36.44 -15.81 58.84
N SER A 427 -35.84 -16.92 59.26
CA SER A 427 -36.57 -18.15 59.58
C SER A 427 -37.55 -17.95 60.75
N THR A 428 -37.17 -17.16 61.76
CA THR A 428 -38.03 -16.85 62.90
C THR A 428 -39.19 -15.94 62.49
N ASP A 429 -38.92 -14.92 61.66
CA ASP A 429 -39.95 -14.01 61.14
C ASP A 429 -40.96 -14.74 60.25
N LEU A 430 -40.51 -15.69 59.43
CA LEU A 430 -41.39 -16.53 58.61
C LEU A 430 -42.32 -17.42 59.46
N VAL A 431 -41.80 -18.00 60.54
CA VAL A 431 -42.63 -18.79 61.49
C VAL A 431 -43.66 -17.89 62.18
N ASN A 432 -43.27 -16.67 62.58
CA ASN A 432 -44.21 -15.71 63.17
C ASN A 432 -45.30 -15.27 62.19
N LEU A 433 -44.93 -15.01 60.93
CA LEU A 433 -45.89 -14.68 59.87
C LEU A 433 -46.88 -15.82 59.63
N TYR A 434 -46.39 -17.06 59.58
CA TYR A 434 -47.23 -18.25 59.43
C TYR A 434 -48.26 -18.37 60.58
N ASN A 435 -47.82 -18.19 61.82
CA ASN A 435 -48.70 -18.23 62.99
C ASN A 435 -49.76 -17.11 62.98
N MET A 436 -49.40 -15.90 62.51
CA MET A 436 -50.36 -14.81 62.33
C MET A 436 -51.43 -15.14 61.27
N ILE A 437 -51.02 -15.70 60.13
CA ILE A 437 -51.94 -16.09 59.05
C ILE A 437 -52.94 -17.15 59.55
N MET A 438 -52.46 -18.16 60.28
CA MET A 438 -53.33 -19.18 60.87
C MET A 438 -54.38 -18.57 61.82
N THR A 439 -53.96 -17.63 62.69
CA THR A 439 -54.86 -16.95 63.63
C THR A 439 -55.91 -16.08 62.91
N LEU A 440 -55.54 -15.44 61.80
CA LEU A 440 -56.46 -14.67 60.96
C LEU A 440 -57.50 -15.57 60.28
N GLY A 441 -57.08 -16.75 59.80
CA GLY A 441 -57.99 -17.76 59.24
C GLY A 441 -59.08 -18.17 60.24
N GLU A 442 -58.70 -18.51 61.47
CA GLU A 442 -59.65 -18.89 62.52
C GLU A 442 -60.67 -17.79 62.83
N ARG A 443 -60.26 -16.51 62.81
CA ARG A 443 -61.17 -15.37 63.04
C ARG A 443 -62.15 -15.15 61.90
N VAL A 444 -61.74 -15.41 60.66
CA VAL A 444 -62.63 -15.32 59.48
C VAL A 444 -63.70 -16.41 59.55
N ASP A 445 -63.31 -17.63 59.91
CA ASP A 445 -64.26 -18.75 60.07
C ASP A 445 -65.30 -18.47 61.18
N ASP A 446 -64.89 -17.89 62.32
CA ASP A 446 -65.80 -17.47 63.40
C ASP A 446 -66.79 -16.37 62.95
N LEU A 447 -66.32 -15.39 62.17
CA LEU A 447 -67.16 -14.34 61.59
C LEU A 447 -68.18 -14.92 60.61
N GLU A 448 -67.77 -15.87 59.76
CA GLU A 448 -68.67 -16.53 58.81
C GLU A 448 -69.75 -17.33 59.54
N ASN A 449 -69.39 -18.04 60.62
CA ASN A 449 -70.34 -18.78 61.46
C ASN A 449 -71.33 -17.85 62.20
N LYS A 450 -70.86 -16.70 62.71
CA LYS A 450 -71.72 -15.68 63.31
C LYS A 450 -72.69 -15.09 62.29
N MET A 451 -72.23 -14.80 61.06
CA MET A 451 -73.09 -14.35 59.97
C MET A 451 -74.17 -15.37 59.62
N LYS A 452 -73.81 -16.65 59.48
CA LYS A 452 -74.77 -17.74 59.24
C LYS A 452 -75.82 -17.83 60.36
N THR A 453 -75.41 -17.66 61.61
CA THR A 453 -76.32 -17.66 62.77
C THR A 453 -77.28 -16.48 62.76
N VAL A 454 -76.80 -15.26 62.44
CA VAL A 454 -77.65 -14.07 62.30
C VAL A 454 -78.65 -14.26 61.16
N GLN A 455 -78.21 -14.81 60.02
CA GLN A 455 -79.08 -15.05 58.89
C GLN A 455 -80.16 -16.11 59.18
N ALA A 456 -79.82 -17.15 59.94
CA ALA A 456 -80.80 -18.13 60.41
C ALA A 456 -81.85 -17.49 61.35
N LYS A 457 -81.44 -16.59 62.25
CA LYS A 457 -82.35 -15.84 63.14
C LYS A 457 -83.23 -14.83 62.42
N LEU A 458 -82.77 -14.28 61.28
CA LEU A 458 -83.57 -13.34 60.48
C LEU A 458 -84.63 -14.07 59.64
N ASN A 459 -84.38 -15.34 59.31
CA ASN A 459 -85.25 -16.19 58.51
C ASN A 459 -86.27 -17.00 59.34
N ALA A 460 -86.18 -16.93 60.67
CA ALA A 460 -87.13 -17.53 61.63
C ALA A 460 -87.96 -16.41 62.27
#